data_AF-A0A7S4IJT4-F1
#
_entry.id   AF-A0A7S4IJT4-F1
#
_cell.length_a   1.000
_cell.length_b   1.000
_cell.length_c   1.000
_cell.angle_alpha   90.00
_cell.angle_beta   90.00
_cell.angle_gamma   90.00
#
_symmetry.space_group_name_H-M   'P 1'
#
loop_
_entity.id
_entity.type
_entity.pdbx_description
1 polymer ?
#
loop_
_entity_poly.entity_id
_entity_poly.type
_entity_poly.pdbx_seq_one_letter_code
_entity_poly.pdbx_strand_id
1 'polypeptide(L)'
;MVVDDELNILPLSTHARDLVAVNKSDKTISGGKQEELKELKESLVDHQPIGALCALTKTLDQAKAVLTFMEAISEKSLRTTVTLTASRGRGKSAALGLAVSAAIGLGYSNIFVTSPSPENLRTFFEFVFKGFDAMDYKEHIDYELVE
;
A
#
# COMPACT_ATOMS: atom_id res chain seq x y z
N MET A 1 28.64 -0.13 11.98
CA MET A 1 29.67 0.76 11.39
C MET A 1 30.04 1.76 12.45
N VAL A 2 31.30 1.74 12.89
CA VAL A 2 31.80 2.71 13.86
C VAL A 2 32.72 3.64 13.09
N VAL A 3 32.46 4.93 13.23
CA VAL A 3 33.12 5.99 12.47
C VAL A 3 33.60 7.04 13.46
N ASP A 4 34.75 7.65 13.22
CA ASP A 4 35.24 8.80 14.00
C ASP A 4 34.66 10.13 13.49
N ASP A 5 35.06 11.24 14.13
CA ASP A 5 34.59 12.59 13.80
C ASP A 5 35.08 13.07 12.42
N GLU A 6 36.07 12.42 11.83
CA GLU A 6 36.61 12.71 10.49
C GLU A 6 36.02 11.79 9.41
N LEU A 7 35.00 11.01 9.75
CA LEU A 7 34.34 10.04 8.87
C LEU A 7 35.19 8.81 8.49
N ASN A 8 36.26 8.51 9.23
CA ASN A 8 37.07 7.31 9.00
C ASN A 8 36.42 6.07 9.62
N ILE A 9 36.42 4.94 8.90
CA ILE A 9 35.86 3.67 9.39
C ILE A 9 36.85 3.00 10.35
N LEU A 10 36.44 2.82 11.60
CA LEU A 10 37.27 2.18 12.62
C LEU A 10 37.28 0.64 12.48
N PRO A 11 38.42 -0.03 12.79
CA PRO A 11 38.58 -1.50 12.77
C PRO A 11 37.61 -2.33 13.62
N LEU A 12 36.76 -1.70 14.42
CA LEU A 12 35.97 -2.36 15.46
C LEU A 12 34.79 -3.15 14.88
N SER A 13 34.39 -2.85 13.65
CA SER A 13 33.24 -3.46 12.97
C SER A 13 33.71 -4.37 11.83
N THR A 14 33.71 -5.69 12.04
CA THR A 14 34.12 -6.71 11.07
C THR A 14 33.36 -6.64 9.74
N HIS A 15 32.05 -6.36 9.77
CA HIS A 15 31.21 -6.34 8.57
C HIS A 15 31.31 -5.05 7.72
N ALA A 16 31.96 -4.00 8.21
CA ALA A 16 31.97 -2.69 7.53
C ALA A 16 33.22 -2.45 6.67
N ARG A 17 34.30 -3.22 6.90
CA ARG A 17 35.58 -3.03 6.21
C ARG A 17 35.62 -3.65 4.81
N ASP A 18 34.99 -4.80 4.63
CA ASP A 18 35.06 -5.57 3.38
C ASP A 18 33.86 -5.32 2.45
N LEU A 19 33.22 -4.15 2.57
CA LEU A 19 32.08 -3.78 1.72
C LEU A 19 32.55 -3.47 0.31
N VAL A 20 32.21 -4.35 -0.63
CA VAL A 20 32.36 -4.10 -2.06
C VAL A 20 31.09 -3.41 -2.56
N ALA A 21 31.25 -2.30 -3.29
CA ALA A 21 30.13 -1.62 -3.90
C ALA A 21 29.45 -2.54 -4.93
N VAL A 22 28.16 -2.80 -4.73
CA VAL A 22 27.34 -3.54 -5.69
C VAL A 22 27.01 -2.62 -6.87
N ASN A 23 27.20 -3.11 -8.10
CA ASN A 23 26.87 -2.35 -9.30
C ASN A 23 25.35 -2.17 -9.41
N LYS A 24 24.90 -0.95 -9.76
CA LYS A 24 23.46 -0.63 -9.91
C LYS A 24 22.73 -1.49 -10.96
N SER A 25 23.47 -2.20 -11.82
CA SER A 25 22.95 -3.15 -12.82
C SER A 25 22.52 -4.49 -12.22
N ASP A 26 23.03 -4.87 -11.04
CA ASP A 26 22.70 -6.13 -10.36
C ASP A 26 21.37 -6.03 -9.59
N LYS A 27 20.33 -5.48 -10.22
CA LYS A 27 18.95 -5.42 -9.70
C LYS A 27 18.26 -6.79 -9.68
N THR A 28 18.97 -7.87 -9.97
CA THR A 28 18.45 -9.23 -10.10
C THR A 28 17.78 -9.76 -8.82
N ILE A 29 18.10 -9.24 -7.63
CA ILE A 29 17.50 -9.73 -6.37
C ILE A 29 16.15 -9.06 -6.05
N SER A 30 15.85 -7.88 -6.61
CA SER A 30 14.58 -7.16 -6.37
C SER A 30 13.67 -7.07 -7.62
N GLY A 31 14.17 -7.46 -8.79
CA GLY A 31 13.45 -7.39 -10.06
C GLY A 31 12.22 -8.30 -10.14
N GLY A 32 12.35 -9.57 -9.71
CA GLY A 32 11.27 -10.56 -9.90
C GLY A 32 9.93 -10.13 -9.29
N LYS A 33 9.93 -9.63 -8.05
CA LYS A 33 8.69 -9.15 -7.41
C LYS A 33 8.10 -7.89 -8.06
N GLN A 34 8.93 -7.06 -8.71
CA GLN A 34 8.46 -5.87 -9.42
C GLN A 34 7.89 -6.23 -10.79
N GLU A 35 8.47 -7.22 -11.45
CA GLU A 35 7.97 -7.78 -12.71
C GLU A 35 6.63 -8.48 -12.49
N GLU A 36 6.53 -9.35 -11.49
CA GLU A 36 5.25 -9.97 -11.08
C GLU A 36 4.18 -8.93 -10.72
N LEU A 37 4.56 -7.83 -10.06
CA LEU A 37 3.64 -6.74 -9.77
C LEU A 37 3.16 -6.06 -11.05
N LYS A 38 4.03 -5.89 -12.04
CA LYS A 38 3.68 -5.28 -13.32
C LYS A 38 2.72 -6.17 -14.11
N GLU A 39 3.02 -7.47 -14.19
CA GLU A 39 2.12 -8.45 -14.81
C GLU A 39 0.76 -8.49 -14.13
N LEU A 40 0.72 -8.46 -12.79
CA LEU A 40 -0.53 -8.41 -12.02
C LEU A 40 -1.32 -7.12 -12.29
N LYS A 41 -0.63 -5.98 -12.45
CA LYS A 41 -1.29 -4.72 -12.79
C LYS A 41 -1.86 -4.75 -14.19
N GLU A 42 -1.11 -5.28 -15.16
CA GLU A 42 -1.54 -5.41 -16.57
C GLU A 42 -2.76 -6.30 -16.71
N SER A 43 -2.84 -7.42 -15.97
CA SER A 43 -4.00 -8.31 -16.01
C SER A 43 -5.27 -7.71 -15.38
N LEU A 44 -5.13 -6.70 -14.52
CA LEU A 44 -6.24 -6.09 -13.78
C LEU A 44 -6.75 -4.78 -14.39
N VAL A 45 -6.10 -4.25 -15.44
CA VAL A 45 -6.45 -2.95 -16.04
C VAL A 45 -7.91 -2.90 -16.49
N ASP A 46 -8.41 -4.01 -17.05
CA ASP A 46 -9.76 -4.06 -17.64
C ASP A 46 -10.88 -4.17 -16.59
N HIS A 47 -10.54 -4.45 -15.32
CA HIS A 47 -11.50 -4.68 -14.25
C HIS A 47 -11.60 -3.45 -13.33
N GLN A 48 -12.44 -2.48 -13.66
CA GLN A 48 -12.76 -1.38 -12.74
C GLN A 48 -13.72 -1.83 -11.64
N PRO A 49 -13.57 -1.38 -10.37
CA PRO A 49 -12.61 -0.40 -9.85
C PRO A 49 -11.24 -0.98 -9.45
N ILE A 50 -11.07 -2.30 -9.55
CA ILE A 50 -9.90 -3.05 -9.05
C ILE A 50 -8.60 -2.59 -9.73
N GLY A 51 -8.62 -2.43 -11.06
CA GLY A 51 -7.47 -2.03 -11.86
C GLY A 51 -6.90 -0.67 -11.46
N ALA A 52 -7.77 0.33 -11.31
CA ALA A 52 -7.36 1.68 -10.87
C ALA A 52 -6.71 1.66 -9.48
N LEU A 53 -7.29 0.93 -8.53
CA LEU A 53 -6.77 0.87 -7.17
C LEU A 53 -5.48 0.03 -7.07
N CYS A 54 -5.39 -1.08 -7.80
CA CYS A 54 -4.17 -1.88 -7.89
C CYS A 54 -3.02 -1.10 -8.54
N ALA A 55 -3.30 -0.20 -9.50
CA ALA A 55 -2.28 0.65 -10.11
C ALA A 55 -1.54 1.52 -9.07
N LEU A 56 -2.24 1.99 -8.03
CA LEU A 56 -1.68 2.81 -6.94
C LEU A 56 -0.76 2.05 -5.97
N THR A 57 -0.79 0.72 -6.00
CA THR A 57 0.02 -0.11 -5.08
C THR A 57 1.50 -0.12 -5.46
N LYS A 58 2.38 -0.13 -4.46
CA LYS A 58 3.84 -0.08 -4.68
C LYS A 58 4.50 -1.44 -4.60
N THR A 59 3.88 -2.40 -3.93
CA THR A 59 4.43 -3.75 -3.73
C THR A 59 3.38 -4.80 -4.08
N LEU A 60 3.87 -5.97 -4.48
CA LEU A 60 3.04 -7.13 -4.76
C LEU A 60 2.21 -7.56 -3.56
N ASP A 61 2.77 -7.52 -2.35
CA ASP A 61 2.03 -7.85 -1.12
C ASP A 61 0.87 -6.87 -0.88
N GLN A 62 1.06 -5.58 -1.20
CA GLN A 62 -0.01 -4.59 -1.09
C GLN A 62 -1.11 -4.84 -2.12
N ALA A 63 -0.74 -5.15 -3.38
CA ALA A 63 -1.69 -5.48 -4.43
C ALA A 63 -2.54 -6.71 -4.06
N LYS A 64 -1.91 -7.79 -3.59
CA LYS A 64 -2.60 -8.99 -3.13
C LYS A 64 -3.52 -8.70 -1.95
N ALA A 65 -3.07 -7.91 -0.96
CA ALA A 65 -3.91 -7.56 0.17
C ALA A 65 -5.18 -6.81 -0.26
N VAL A 66 -5.04 -5.82 -1.16
CA VAL A 66 -6.16 -5.05 -1.69
C VAL A 66 -7.14 -5.94 -2.47
N LEU A 67 -6.62 -6.85 -3.31
CA LEU A 67 -7.45 -7.86 -4.02
C LEU A 67 -8.26 -8.72 -3.05
N THR A 68 -7.62 -9.29 -2.03
CA THR A 68 -8.32 -10.12 -1.04
C THR A 68 -9.39 -9.34 -0.27
N PHE A 69 -9.14 -8.06 0.04
CA PHE A 69 -10.16 -7.22 0.64
C PHE A 69 -11.35 -6.99 -0.30
N MET A 70 -11.09 -6.69 -1.58
CA MET A 70 -12.16 -6.45 -2.56
C MET A 70 -12.98 -7.71 -2.84
N GLU A 71 -12.34 -8.87 -2.92
CA GLU A 71 -13.04 -10.16 -3.02
C GLU A 71 -13.97 -10.38 -1.82
N ALA A 72 -13.46 -10.17 -0.60
CA ALA A 72 -14.25 -10.31 0.63
C ALA A 72 -15.41 -9.30 0.71
N ILE A 73 -15.22 -8.09 0.20
CA ILE A 73 -16.29 -7.09 0.07
C ILE A 73 -17.32 -7.54 -0.97
N SER A 74 -16.88 -8.06 -2.11
CA SER A 74 -17.76 -8.51 -3.20
C SER A 74 -18.54 -9.78 -2.89
N GLU A 75 -18.06 -10.62 -1.97
CA GLU A 75 -18.71 -11.87 -1.56
C GLU A 75 -20.10 -11.64 -0.92
N LYS A 76 -20.40 -10.41 -0.47
CA LYS A 76 -21.68 -9.98 0.15
C LYS A 76 -22.17 -10.90 1.29
N SER A 77 -21.25 -11.60 1.94
CA SER A 77 -21.57 -12.37 3.16
C SER A 77 -21.94 -11.41 4.29
N LEU A 78 -23.01 -11.73 5.02
CA LEU A 78 -23.51 -10.92 6.14
C LEU A 78 -22.50 -10.79 7.28
N ARG A 79 -21.52 -11.70 7.37
CA ARG A 79 -20.57 -11.73 8.48
C ARG A 79 -19.23 -12.32 8.06
N THR A 80 -18.36 -11.46 7.54
CA THR A 80 -16.97 -11.80 7.21
C THR A 80 -16.03 -10.96 8.06
N THR A 81 -14.92 -11.54 8.52
CA THR A 81 -13.86 -10.84 9.24
C THR A 81 -12.54 -11.11 8.54
N VAL A 82 -11.95 -10.06 7.98
CA VAL A 82 -10.62 -10.12 7.35
C VAL A 82 -9.63 -9.40 8.25
N THR A 83 -8.48 -10.03 8.51
CA THR A 83 -7.43 -9.43 9.33
C THR A 83 -6.16 -9.25 8.49
N LEU A 84 -5.64 -8.03 8.45
CA LEU A 84 -4.34 -7.73 7.83
C LEU A 84 -3.29 -7.53 8.92
N THR A 85 -2.34 -8.47 8.99
CA THR A 85 -1.19 -8.43 9.88
C THR A 85 0.05 -8.00 9.10
N ALA A 86 0.76 -6.99 9.60
CA ALA A 86 1.96 -6.48 8.96
C ALA A 86 2.90 -5.84 10.00
N SER A 87 4.20 -5.89 9.76
CA SER A 87 5.20 -5.18 10.57
C SER A 87 5.07 -3.66 10.42
N ARG A 88 5.63 -2.91 11.37
CA ARG A 88 5.62 -1.44 11.37
C ARG A 88 6.22 -0.88 10.07
N GLY A 89 5.56 0.11 9.48
CA GLY A 89 6.02 0.80 8.26
C GLY A 89 5.78 0.05 6.93
N ARG A 90 5.07 -1.08 6.93
CA ARG A 90 4.79 -1.88 5.71
C ARG A 90 3.58 -1.39 4.88
N GLY A 91 2.94 -0.28 5.25
CA GLY A 91 1.84 0.31 4.46
C GLY A 91 0.44 -0.25 4.76
N LYS A 92 0.18 -0.80 5.95
CA LYS A 92 -1.15 -1.32 6.36
C LYS A 92 -2.27 -0.29 6.16
N SER A 93 -2.09 0.94 6.65
CA SER A 93 -3.11 2.01 6.52
C SER A 93 -3.39 2.37 5.07
N ALA A 94 -2.36 2.35 4.21
CA ALA A 94 -2.50 2.62 2.79
C ALA A 94 -3.32 1.54 2.07
N ALA A 95 -3.04 0.26 2.34
CA ALA A 95 -3.81 -0.85 1.78
C ALA A 95 -5.29 -0.81 2.24
N LEU A 96 -5.52 -0.52 3.52
CA LEU A 96 -6.88 -0.39 4.07
C LEU A 96 -7.63 0.82 3.48
N GLY A 97 -6.95 1.95 3.26
CA GLY A 97 -7.55 3.13 2.63
C GLY A 97 -8.05 2.84 1.21
N LEU A 98 -7.23 2.18 0.39
CA LEU A 98 -7.61 1.74 -0.96
C LEU A 98 -8.75 0.71 -0.95
N ALA A 99 -8.76 -0.20 0.02
CA ALA A 99 -9.85 -1.16 0.16
C ALA A 99 -11.18 -0.48 0.52
N VAL A 100 -11.14 0.55 1.37
CA VAL A 100 -12.33 1.31 1.76
C VAL A 100 -12.85 2.16 0.61
N SER A 101 -11.96 2.79 -0.19
CA SER A 101 -12.43 3.48 -1.40
C SER A 101 -13.12 2.51 -2.36
N ALA A 102 -12.61 1.28 -2.52
CA ALA A 102 -13.30 0.24 -3.30
C ALA A 102 -14.69 -0.09 -2.74
N ALA A 103 -14.83 -0.22 -1.42
CA ALA A 103 -16.11 -0.50 -0.78
C ALA A 103 -17.15 0.61 -1.06
N ILE A 104 -16.72 1.87 -1.06
CA ILE A 104 -17.57 3.01 -1.40
C ILE A 104 -17.99 2.94 -2.86
N GLY A 105 -17.07 2.65 -3.78
CA GLY A 105 -17.37 2.45 -5.20
C GLY A 105 -18.32 1.28 -5.47
N LEU A 106 -18.30 0.25 -4.62
CA LEU A 106 -19.23 -0.89 -4.67
C LEU A 106 -20.61 -0.61 -4.03
N GLY A 107 -20.84 0.60 -3.51
CA GLY A 107 -22.13 1.05 -3.02
C GLY A 107 -22.40 0.76 -1.54
N TYR A 108 -21.38 0.51 -0.72
CA TYR A 108 -21.56 0.42 0.73
C TYR A 108 -21.88 1.79 1.33
N SER A 109 -23.00 1.90 2.04
CA SER A 109 -23.50 3.21 2.52
C SER A 109 -22.80 3.70 3.79
N ASN A 110 -22.64 2.82 4.79
CA ASN A 110 -22.13 3.20 6.11
C ASN A 110 -20.84 2.45 6.42
N ILE A 111 -19.71 3.15 6.38
CA ILE A 111 -18.40 2.61 6.72
C ILE A 111 -17.89 3.33 7.98
N PHE A 112 -17.61 2.57 9.03
CA PHE A 112 -17.07 3.10 10.28
C PHE A 112 -15.60 2.74 10.41
N VAL A 113 -14.78 3.74 10.69
CA VAL A 113 -13.34 3.57 10.91
C VAL A 113 -13.04 3.87 12.37
N THR A 114 -12.26 2.99 13.01
CA THR A 114 -11.83 3.17 14.40
C THR A 114 -10.32 3.10 14.48
N SER A 115 -9.74 3.96 15.32
CA SER A 115 -8.30 4.02 15.56
C SER A 115 -8.04 4.38 17.03
N PRO A 116 -7.02 3.80 17.68
CA PRO A 116 -6.63 4.17 19.04
C PRO A 116 -6.04 5.59 19.13
N SER A 117 -5.59 6.16 18.01
CA SER A 117 -5.02 7.52 17.97
C SER A 117 -5.36 8.20 16.63
N PRO A 118 -5.69 9.50 16.64
CA PRO A 118 -6.12 10.23 15.45
C PRO A 118 -5.01 10.32 14.38
N GLU A 119 -3.75 10.38 14.78
CA GLU A 119 -2.60 10.47 13.86
C GLU A 119 -2.52 9.30 12.87
N ASN A 120 -2.96 8.11 13.27
CA ASN A 120 -2.94 6.92 12.41
C ASN A 120 -3.92 7.02 11.23
N LEU A 121 -4.93 7.90 11.33
CA LEU A 121 -5.97 8.06 10.31
C LEU A 121 -5.53 8.98 9.18
N ARG A 122 -4.50 9.82 9.38
CA ARG A 122 -4.03 10.75 8.34
C ARG A 122 -3.62 10.03 7.06
N THR A 123 -2.74 9.02 7.18
CA THR A 123 -2.33 8.21 6.03
C THR A 123 -3.46 7.33 5.51
N PHE A 124 -4.38 6.89 6.37
CA PHE A 124 -5.53 6.12 5.92
C PHE A 124 -6.41 6.96 4.98
N PHE A 125 -6.84 8.15 5.40
CA PHE A 125 -7.67 9.03 4.59
C PHE A 125 -6.95 9.56 3.34
N GLU A 126 -5.65 9.86 3.43
CA GLU A 126 -4.85 10.21 2.25
C GLU A 126 -4.96 9.15 1.13
N PHE A 127 -4.96 7.87 1.49
CA PHE A 127 -5.10 6.79 0.52
C PHE A 127 -6.56 6.53 0.10
N VAL A 128 -7.54 6.90 0.92
CA VAL A 128 -8.95 6.94 0.49
C VAL A 128 -9.13 7.97 -0.63
N PHE A 129 -8.62 9.19 -0.46
CA PHE A 129 -8.70 10.25 -1.48
C PHE A 129 -7.95 9.88 -2.75
N LYS A 130 -6.74 9.30 -2.63
CA LYS A 130 -6.03 8.78 -3.81
C LYS A 130 -6.83 7.69 -4.54
N GLY A 131 -7.55 6.86 -3.80
CA GLY A 131 -8.45 5.86 -4.39
C GLY A 131 -9.63 6.51 -5.11
N PHE A 132 -10.20 7.58 -4.54
CA PHE A 132 -11.24 8.39 -5.17
C PHE A 132 -10.76 9.06 -6.46
N ASP A 133 -9.59 9.69 -6.43
CA ASP A 133 -8.96 10.31 -7.61
C ASP A 133 -8.76 9.28 -8.73
N ALA A 134 -8.34 8.06 -8.39
CA ALA A 134 -8.14 6.98 -9.37
C ALA A 134 -9.45 6.40 -9.93
N MET A 135 -10.57 6.60 -9.23
CA MET A 135 -11.91 6.23 -9.68
C MET A 135 -12.68 7.44 -10.25
N ASP A 136 -12.00 8.55 -10.51
CA ASP A 136 -12.55 9.81 -11.06
C ASP A 136 -13.64 10.48 -10.20
N TYR A 137 -13.67 10.21 -8.89
CA TYR A 137 -14.53 10.94 -7.95
C TYR A 137 -14.00 12.36 -7.71
N LYS A 138 -14.88 13.35 -7.69
CA LYS A 138 -14.55 14.76 -7.56
C LYS A 138 -15.00 15.33 -6.22
N GLU A 139 -14.09 16.07 -5.59
CA GLU A 139 -14.40 16.87 -4.41
C GLU A 139 -15.47 17.93 -4.74
N HIS A 140 -16.39 18.15 -3.80
CA HIS A 140 -17.56 19.03 -3.91
C HIS A 140 -18.61 18.64 -4.97
N ILE A 141 -18.43 17.49 -5.65
CA ILE A 141 -19.44 16.90 -6.54
C ILE A 141 -19.90 15.58 -5.95
N ASP A 142 -18.95 14.68 -5.68
CA ASP A 142 -19.22 13.33 -5.22
C ASP A 142 -18.96 13.15 -3.72
N TYR A 143 -18.02 13.92 -3.15
CA TYR A 143 -17.72 13.89 -1.72
C TYR A 143 -17.34 15.26 -1.17
N GLU A 144 -17.54 15.44 0.14
CA GLU A 144 -17.19 16.66 0.89
C GLU A 144 -16.34 16.28 2.11
N LEU A 145 -15.31 17.08 2.35
CA LEU A 145 -14.47 17.00 3.54
C LEU A 145 -15.09 17.86 4.63
N VAL A 146 -15.63 17.22 5.67
CA VAL A 146 -16.10 17.90 6.87
C VAL A 146 -14.99 17.85 7.92
N GLU A 147 -14.46 19.01 8.29
CA GLU A 147 -13.49 19.18 9.38
C GLU A 147 -14.14 19.18 10.77
#